data_AF-A0A7Y5PEP1-F1
#
_entry.id   AF-A0A7Y5PEP1-F1
#
_cell.length_a   1.000
_cell.length_b   1.000
_cell.length_c   1.000
_cell.angle_alpha   90.00
_cell.angle_beta   90.00
_cell.angle_gamma   90.00
#
_symmetry.space_group_name_H-M   'P 1'
#
loop_
_entity.id
_entity.type
_entity.pdbx_description
1 polymer ?
#
loop_
_entity_poly.entity_id
_entity_poly.type
_entity_poly.pdbx_seq_one_letter_code
_entity_poly.pdbx_strand_id
1 'polypeptide(L)'
;MSSLAGITLRATALALVVAGSAVAQSASIPLSHLDDAAPIPTGALRFRIATTWTRYDERFAAGGGTTPLGAELSVDSLGIAQLPLLSGVQSAVQALATDPTLRVSFGAVRVGSNARIATTPISLEYGLTRRLSVGVLIPIVQTRRVAEATVTGDAAHANMGFLALAVRGDAARQNLAVATAYQRAADSLATLVAQCPTRPAAAGCAAVNANPADAAAARLLALRFAQAATVLGTTASTAVVAPRATS
;
A
#
# COMPACT_ATOMS: atom_id res chain seq x y z
N MET A 1 -42.41 43.23 2.06
CA MET A 1 -43.73 42.89 1.48
C MET A 1 -43.74 41.38 1.28
N SER A 2 -44.11 40.63 2.32
CA SER A 2 -45.34 39.82 2.41
C SER A 2 -45.04 38.38 1.92
N SER A 3 -45.29 37.28 2.62
CA SER A 3 -46.30 36.96 3.63
C SER A 3 -45.87 35.74 4.48
N LEU A 4 -46.32 35.74 5.74
CA LEU A 4 -46.38 34.60 6.66
C LEU A 4 -47.51 33.62 6.28
N ALA A 5 -47.33 32.33 6.62
CA ALA A 5 -48.33 31.35 7.10
C ALA A 5 -47.57 30.01 7.28
N GLY A 6 -47.52 29.30 8.41
CA GLY A 6 -48.39 29.25 9.58
C GLY A 6 -48.95 27.83 9.72
N ILE A 7 -48.23 26.91 10.37
CA ILE A 7 -48.81 25.66 10.91
C ILE A 7 -48.19 25.36 12.28
N THR A 8 -48.97 25.65 13.32
CA THR A 8 -48.78 25.25 14.71
C THR A 8 -49.43 23.89 14.97
N LEU A 9 -48.78 22.97 15.68
CA LEU A 9 -49.47 21.93 16.47
C LEU A 9 -48.66 21.50 17.72
N ARG A 10 -49.18 21.93 18.87
CA ARG A 10 -49.20 21.40 20.27
C ARG A 10 -48.22 20.26 20.61
N ALA A 11 -47.28 20.40 21.54
CA ALA A 11 -47.36 20.60 23.00
C ALA A 11 -47.87 19.38 23.80
N THR A 12 -46.92 18.61 24.37
CA THR A 12 -47.08 17.93 25.67
C THR A 12 -45.71 17.84 26.34
N ALA A 13 -45.52 18.69 27.35
CA ALA A 13 -44.40 18.68 28.27
C ALA A 13 -44.72 17.73 29.44
N LEU A 14 -43.79 16.84 29.78
CA LEU A 14 -43.80 16.12 31.06
C LEU A 14 -42.65 16.65 31.90
N ALA A 15 -42.93 17.69 32.69
CA ALA A 15 -42.05 18.20 33.72
C ALA A 15 -42.23 17.33 34.97
N LEU A 16 -41.21 16.55 35.33
CA LEU A 16 -41.15 15.91 36.64
C LEU A 16 -40.39 16.83 37.60
N VAL A 17 -41.14 17.41 38.52
CA VAL A 17 -40.68 18.21 39.64
C VAL A 17 -40.01 17.31 40.66
N VAL A 18 -38.72 17.53 40.93
CA VAL A 18 -38.10 17.20 42.22
C VAL A 18 -37.52 18.49 42.77
N ALA A 19 -38.36 19.21 43.52
CA ALA A 19 -37.93 20.33 44.34
C ALA A 19 -37.60 19.81 45.75
N GLY A 20 -36.41 20.14 46.24
CA GLY A 20 -36.20 20.31 47.68
C GLY A 20 -35.16 19.42 48.35
N SER A 21 -33.88 19.63 48.06
CA SER A 21 -32.80 19.62 49.08
C SER A 21 -31.61 20.43 48.56
N ALA A 22 -31.32 21.54 49.25
CA ALA A 22 -30.06 22.28 49.33
C ALA A 22 -29.06 22.16 48.15
N VAL A 23 -28.97 23.25 47.38
CA VAL A 23 -27.75 23.85 46.80
C VAL A 23 -26.48 22.96 46.85
N ALA A 24 -26.36 22.01 45.91
CA ALA A 24 -25.05 21.56 45.45
C ALA A 24 -24.68 22.49 44.28
N GLN A 25 -24.11 23.64 44.59
CA GLN A 25 -23.42 24.45 43.59
C GLN A 25 -22.46 23.52 42.85
N SER A 26 -22.68 23.38 41.54
CA SER A 26 -21.72 22.78 40.63
C SER A 26 -20.53 23.75 40.54
N ALA A 27 -19.73 23.82 41.61
CA ALA A 27 -18.47 24.51 41.59
C ALA A 27 -17.54 23.69 40.70
N SER A 28 -17.32 24.14 39.47
CA SER A 28 -16.09 23.79 38.76
C SER A 28 -14.95 24.39 39.59
N ILE A 29 -14.40 23.60 40.51
CA ILE A 29 -13.23 23.99 41.29
C ILE A 29 -12.10 24.20 40.28
N PRO A 30 -11.54 25.41 40.14
CA PRO A 30 -10.39 25.64 39.28
C PRO A 30 -9.25 24.75 39.80
N LEU A 31 -8.66 23.95 38.91
CA LEU A 31 -7.47 23.16 39.23
C LEU A 31 -6.36 24.13 39.66
N SER A 32 -6.13 24.24 40.96
CA SER A 32 -5.07 25.06 41.51
C SER A 32 -3.76 24.26 41.47
N HIS A 33 -2.63 24.94 41.42
CA HIS A 33 -1.29 24.32 41.42
C HIS A 33 -0.96 23.52 42.71
N LEU A 34 -1.91 23.42 43.66
CA LEU A 34 -1.81 22.72 44.94
C LEU A 34 -2.62 21.40 44.98
N ASP A 35 -3.40 21.08 43.94
CA ASP A 35 -4.36 19.97 43.93
C ASP A 35 -3.77 18.59 43.57
N ASP A 36 -2.45 18.44 43.52
CA ASP A 36 -1.80 17.20 43.03
C ASP A 36 -1.97 16.01 43.99
N ALA A 37 -2.44 16.24 45.23
CA ALA A 37 -2.70 15.15 46.18
C ALA A 37 -3.75 15.45 47.27
N ALA A 38 -4.56 16.51 47.14
CA ALA A 38 -5.52 16.85 48.19
C ALA A 38 -6.66 15.81 48.28
N PRO A 39 -6.88 15.17 49.46
CA PRO A 39 -7.95 14.20 49.63
C PRO A 39 -9.31 14.91 49.55
N ILE A 40 -10.27 14.25 48.92
CA ILE A 40 -11.62 14.78 48.74
C ILE A 40 -12.30 14.91 50.12
N PRO A 41 -13.08 15.99 50.37
CA PRO A 41 -13.79 16.16 51.63
C PRO A 41 -14.65 14.94 52.00
N THR A 42 -14.78 14.67 53.30
CA THR A 42 -15.61 13.56 53.80
C THR A 42 -17.03 13.63 53.23
N GLY A 43 -17.52 12.52 52.67
CA GLY A 43 -18.87 12.41 52.10
C GLY A 43 -19.02 13.05 50.72
N ALA A 44 -17.98 13.67 50.16
CA ALA A 44 -18.01 14.18 48.81
C ALA A 44 -17.58 13.12 47.79
N LEU A 45 -18.23 13.17 46.62
CA LEU A 45 -17.94 12.35 45.46
C LEU A 45 -17.29 13.22 44.38
N ARG A 46 -16.16 12.79 43.82
CA ARG A 46 -15.53 13.41 42.67
C ARG A 46 -15.60 12.48 41.46
N PHE A 47 -16.11 13.00 40.37
CA PHE A 47 -16.13 12.34 39.07
C PHE A 47 -15.23 13.11 38.10
N ARG A 48 -14.31 12.42 37.42
CA ARG A 48 -13.44 13.05 36.40
C ARG A 48 -13.43 12.24 35.13
N ILE A 49 -13.49 12.95 34.00
CA ILE A 49 -13.22 12.43 32.66
C ILE A 49 -12.20 13.36 32.03
N ALA A 50 -11.05 12.83 31.60
CA ALA A 50 -10.00 13.65 30.99
C ALA A 50 -9.29 12.88 29.87
N THR A 51 -9.70 13.07 28.61
CA THR A 51 -9.12 12.36 27.48
C THR A 51 -7.68 12.82 27.19
N THR A 52 -6.76 11.88 27.06
CA THR A 52 -5.40 12.11 26.58
C THR A 52 -5.19 11.49 25.21
N TRP A 53 -4.37 12.15 24.39
CA TRP A 53 -4.04 11.71 23.04
C TRP A 53 -2.54 11.61 22.88
N THR A 54 -2.05 10.43 22.51
CA THR A 54 -0.64 10.18 22.22
C THR A 54 -0.51 9.78 20.77
N ARG A 55 0.42 10.39 20.04
CA ARG A 55 0.77 10.07 18.65
C ARG A 55 2.25 9.80 18.55
N TYR A 56 2.62 8.74 17.82
CA TYR A 56 4.02 8.43 17.51
C TYR A 56 4.11 7.72 16.16
N ASP A 57 5.20 7.97 15.46
CA ASP A 57 5.57 7.47 14.13
C ASP A 57 7.01 6.94 14.05
N GLU A 58 7.77 7.12 15.14
CA GLU A 58 9.12 6.62 15.29
C GLU A 58 9.30 5.86 16.61
N ARG A 59 10.35 5.04 16.69
CA ARG A 59 10.81 4.34 17.90
C ARG A 59 12.30 4.59 18.10
N PHE A 60 12.78 4.46 19.33
CA PHE A 60 14.22 4.48 19.60
C PHE A 60 14.90 3.23 19.05
N ALA A 61 16.00 3.41 18.33
CA ALA A 61 16.86 2.36 17.82
C ALA A 61 17.98 2.05 18.83
N ALA A 62 18.55 0.84 18.74
CA ALA A 62 19.60 0.37 19.65
C ALA A 62 20.85 1.28 19.70
N GLY A 63 21.07 2.12 18.68
CA GLY A 63 22.18 3.08 18.60
C GLY A 63 21.89 4.49 19.12
N GLY A 64 20.77 4.70 19.82
CA GLY A 64 20.41 6.01 20.40
C GLY A 64 19.75 7.00 19.43
N GLY A 65 19.57 6.64 18.15
CA GLY A 65 18.77 7.38 17.18
C GLY A 65 17.29 6.98 17.22
N THR A 66 16.44 7.69 16.46
CA THR A 66 15.07 7.27 16.18
C THR A 66 14.99 6.55 14.82
N THR A 67 14.05 5.64 14.67
CA THR A 67 13.75 4.95 13.42
C THR A 67 12.24 4.89 13.20
N PRO A 68 11.75 5.06 11.95
CA PRO A 68 10.33 4.96 11.66
C PRO A 68 9.74 3.62 12.12
N LEU A 69 8.49 3.63 12.58
CA LEU A 69 7.78 2.42 13.00
C LEU A 69 7.65 1.37 11.89
N GLY A 70 7.66 1.79 10.61
CA GLY A 70 7.59 0.90 9.45
C GLY A 70 8.93 0.57 8.81
N ALA A 71 10.06 0.94 9.42
CA ALA A 71 11.39 0.73 8.82
C ALA A 71 11.68 -0.74 8.49
N GLU A 72 11.23 -1.68 9.33
CA GLU A 72 11.42 -3.13 9.12
C GLU A 72 10.61 -3.69 7.93
N LEU A 73 9.55 -2.99 7.52
CA LEU A 73 8.72 -3.35 6.37
C LEU A 73 9.16 -2.64 5.09
N SER A 74 10.12 -1.71 5.21
CA SER A 74 10.67 -0.99 4.07
C SER A 74 11.76 -1.83 3.40
N VAL A 75 11.80 -1.84 2.08
CA VAL A 75 12.80 -2.56 1.30
C VAL A 75 13.40 -1.63 0.26
N ASP A 76 14.70 -1.78 -0.04
CA ASP A 76 15.37 -0.91 -1.01
C ASP A 76 15.08 -1.29 -2.47
N SER A 77 14.59 -2.50 -2.70
CA SER A 77 14.25 -2.98 -4.04
C SER A 77 13.11 -3.98 -3.97
N LEU A 78 12.01 -3.69 -4.67
CA LEU A 78 10.85 -4.55 -4.80
C LEU A 78 10.99 -5.40 -6.08
N GLY A 79 11.64 -6.56 -5.93
CA GLY A 79 11.91 -7.50 -7.01
C GLY A 79 11.41 -8.91 -6.69
N ILE A 80 12.04 -9.93 -7.29
CA ILE A 80 11.63 -11.34 -7.16
C ILE A 80 11.66 -11.84 -5.71
N ALA A 81 12.59 -11.34 -4.89
CA ALA A 81 12.70 -11.75 -3.48
C ALA A 81 11.42 -11.44 -2.69
N GLN A 82 10.72 -10.35 -3.02
CA GLN A 82 9.47 -9.94 -2.39
C GLN A 82 8.25 -10.36 -3.21
N LEU A 83 8.37 -10.40 -4.54
CA LEU A 83 7.31 -10.72 -5.49
C LEU A 83 7.75 -11.88 -6.41
N PRO A 84 7.63 -13.15 -5.97
CA PRO A 84 8.05 -14.30 -6.77
C PRO A 84 7.36 -14.42 -8.14
N LEU A 85 6.18 -13.82 -8.27
CA LEU A 85 5.42 -13.71 -9.53
C LEU A 85 6.23 -13.03 -10.64
N LEU A 86 7.21 -12.18 -10.30
CA LEU A 86 8.05 -11.48 -11.27
C LEU A 86 9.12 -12.37 -11.91
N SER A 87 9.31 -13.61 -11.45
CA SER A 87 10.32 -14.53 -12.01
C SER A 87 10.12 -14.79 -13.51
N GLY A 88 8.86 -14.96 -13.94
CA GLY A 88 8.51 -15.10 -15.35
C GLY A 88 8.81 -13.82 -16.14
N VAL A 89 8.47 -12.65 -15.56
CA VAL A 89 8.72 -11.34 -16.17
C VAL A 89 10.22 -11.07 -16.30
N GLN A 90 11.03 -11.37 -15.27
CA GLN A 90 12.48 -11.19 -15.36
C GLN A 90 13.09 -12.08 -16.44
N SER A 91 12.74 -13.37 -16.47
CA SER A 91 13.22 -14.27 -17.52
C SER A 91 12.83 -13.77 -18.92
N ALA A 92 11.62 -13.22 -19.06
CA ALA A 92 11.15 -12.64 -20.31
C ALA A 92 11.94 -11.37 -20.69
N VAL A 93 12.13 -10.42 -19.76
CA VAL A 93 12.87 -9.19 -20.04
C VAL A 93 14.35 -9.48 -20.29
N GLN A 94 14.96 -10.44 -19.59
CA GLN A 94 16.33 -10.90 -19.87
C GLN A 94 16.45 -11.47 -21.29
N ALA A 95 15.46 -12.26 -21.74
CA ALA A 95 15.40 -12.77 -23.10
C ALA A 95 15.18 -11.65 -24.14
N LEU A 96 14.35 -10.65 -23.83
CA LEU A 96 14.11 -9.51 -24.73
C LEU A 96 15.32 -8.57 -24.83
N ALA A 97 15.96 -8.27 -23.70
CA ALA A 97 17.11 -7.37 -23.61
C ALA A 97 18.43 -8.04 -23.98
N THR A 98 18.45 -9.37 -24.14
CA THR A 98 19.67 -10.16 -24.34
C THR A 98 20.70 -9.94 -23.21
N ASP A 99 20.22 -9.72 -21.98
CA ASP A 99 21.06 -9.50 -20.80
C ASP A 99 20.60 -10.45 -19.67
N PRO A 100 21.38 -11.52 -19.38
CA PRO A 100 21.03 -12.47 -18.32
C PRO A 100 21.28 -11.92 -16.91
N THR A 101 22.02 -10.81 -16.77
CA THR A 101 22.35 -10.18 -15.48
C THR A 101 21.29 -9.18 -15.03
N LEU A 102 20.40 -8.76 -15.93
CA LEU A 102 19.32 -7.82 -15.65
C LEU A 102 18.40 -8.34 -14.55
N ARG A 103 18.22 -7.54 -13.50
CA ARG A 103 17.28 -7.82 -12.40
C ARG A 103 16.10 -6.89 -12.47
N VAL A 104 14.88 -7.45 -12.41
CA VAL A 104 13.64 -6.66 -12.44
C VAL A 104 13.34 -6.11 -11.03
N SER A 105 13.08 -4.80 -10.95
CA SER A 105 12.66 -4.11 -9.72
C SER A 105 11.71 -2.94 -10.00
N PHE A 106 10.74 -2.74 -9.11
CA PHE A 106 9.86 -1.57 -9.06
C PHE A 106 10.43 -0.41 -8.22
N GLY A 107 11.65 -0.56 -7.67
CA GLY A 107 12.28 0.43 -6.81
C GLY A 107 12.08 0.15 -5.32
N ALA A 108 12.39 1.16 -4.51
CA ALA A 108 12.30 1.04 -3.06
C ALA A 108 10.85 1.15 -2.58
N VAL A 109 10.49 0.38 -1.55
CA VAL A 109 9.25 0.57 -0.80
C VAL A 109 9.59 1.18 0.54
N ARG A 110 8.96 2.31 0.83
CA ARG A 110 9.04 2.98 2.13
C ARG A 110 7.69 2.83 2.82
N VAL A 111 7.70 2.26 4.01
CA VAL A 111 6.50 2.06 4.83
C VAL A 111 6.53 3.05 5.98
N GLY A 112 5.63 4.02 5.93
CA GLY A 112 5.33 4.90 7.06
C GLY A 112 4.27 4.24 7.95
N SER A 113 4.40 4.35 9.26
CA SER A 113 3.39 3.87 10.20
C SER A 113 3.15 4.90 11.28
N ASN A 114 1.89 5.17 11.56
CA ASN A 114 1.47 6.13 12.57
C ASN A 114 0.52 5.45 13.56
N ALA A 115 0.82 5.56 14.84
CA ALA A 115 -0.01 5.06 15.91
C ALA A 115 -0.57 6.23 16.74
N ARG A 116 -1.88 6.20 16.98
CA ARG A 116 -2.60 7.11 17.87
C ARG A 116 -3.28 6.30 18.96
N ILE A 117 -3.05 6.70 20.21
CA ILE A 117 -3.69 6.14 21.39
C ILE A 117 -4.52 7.25 22.02
N ALA A 118 -5.81 7.01 22.17
CA ALA A 118 -6.73 7.87 22.90
C ALA A 118 -7.11 7.17 24.20
N THR A 119 -6.76 7.75 25.33
CA THR A 119 -7.11 7.18 26.64
C THR A 119 -8.08 8.12 27.33
N THR A 120 -9.28 7.62 27.60
CA THR A 120 -10.30 8.35 28.37
C THR A 120 -10.41 7.70 29.75
N PRO A 121 -9.60 8.13 30.73
CA PRO A 121 -9.75 7.72 32.12
C PRO A 121 -11.07 8.30 32.66
N ILE A 122 -11.89 7.41 33.20
CA ILE A 122 -13.05 7.74 34.01
C ILE A 122 -12.64 7.46 35.45
N SER A 123 -12.56 8.49 36.29
CA SER A 123 -12.28 8.33 37.72
C SER A 123 -13.50 8.65 38.57
N LEU A 124 -13.72 7.82 39.57
CA LEU A 124 -14.72 8.00 40.60
C LEU A 124 -14.01 7.92 41.95
N GLU A 125 -14.13 8.95 42.77
CA GLU A 125 -13.45 9.03 44.05
C GLU A 125 -14.42 9.48 45.15
N TYR A 126 -14.31 8.89 46.33
CA TYR A 126 -15.18 9.15 47.48
C TYR A 126 -14.34 9.43 48.73
N GLY A 127 -14.62 10.55 49.41
CA GLY A 127 -13.97 10.93 50.65
C GLY A 127 -14.53 10.14 51.85
N LEU A 128 -13.72 9.27 52.44
CA LEU A 128 -14.08 8.53 53.66
C LEU A 128 -13.88 9.36 54.93
N THR A 129 -12.80 10.14 54.99
CA THR A 129 -12.47 11.04 56.11
C THR A 129 -11.83 12.33 55.59
N ARG A 130 -11.50 13.28 56.48
CA ARG A 130 -10.77 14.51 56.13
C ARG A 130 -9.35 14.25 55.59
N ARG A 131 -8.85 13.01 55.67
CA ARG A 131 -7.50 12.62 55.26
C ARG A 131 -7.45 11.37 54.38
N LEU A 132 -8.59 10.74 54.09
CA LEU A 132 -8.65 9.48 53.36
C LEU A 132 -9.78 9.53 52.33
N SER A 133 -9.43 9.31 51.08
CA SER A 133 -10.37 9.09 49.98
C SER A 133 -10.03 7.78 49.28
N VAL A 134 -11.04 7.09 48.77
CA VAL A 134 -10.87 5.89 47.95
C VAL A 134 -11.42 6.19 46.56
N GLY A 135 -10.73 5.73 45.53
CA GLY A 135 -11.20 5.92 44.17
C GLY A 135 -10.91 4.73 43.27
N VAL A 136 -11.68 4.67 42.19
CA VAL A 136 -11.51 3.71 41.09
C VAL A 136 -11.27 4.50 39.81
N LEU A 137 -10.35 4.02 38.99
CA LEU A 137 -10.05 4.59 37.68
C LEU A 137 -10.21 3.51 36.61
N ILE A 138 -11.04 3.79 35.61
CA ILE A 138 -11.32 2.89 34.49
C ILE A 138 -10.83 3.59 33.21
N PRO A 139 -9.70 3.16 32.62
CA PRO A 139 -9.21 3.74 31.38
C PRO A 139 -9.89 3.09 30.18
N ILE A 140 -10.62 3.87 29.39
CA ILE A 140 -11.08 3.44 28.06
C ILE A 140 -9.99 3.80 27.06
N VAL A 141 -9.30 2.78 26.51
CA VAL A 141 -8.20 2.97 25.56
C VAL A 141 -8.67 2.62 24.16
N GLN A 142 -8.54 3.57 23.24
CA GLN A 142 -8.74 3.37 21.81
C GLN A 142 -7.41 3.50 21.09
N THR A 143 -7.02 2.47 20.36
CA THR A 143 -5.80 2.48 19.56
C THR A 143 -6.17 2.50 18.07
N ARG A 144 -5.54 3.40 17.33
CA ARG A 144 -5.63 3.46 15.87
C ARG A 144 -4.22 3.41 15.30
N ARG A 145 -3.99 2.48 14.38
CA ARG A 145 -2.74 2.39 13.62
C ARG A 145 -3.05 2.52 12.15
N VAL A 146 -2.25 3.31 11.44
CA VAL A 146 -2.31 3.45 9.98
C VAL A 146 -0.92 3.17 9.45
N ALA A 147 -0.83 2.28 8.47
CA ALA A 147 0.40 1.99 7.75
C ALA A 147 0.19 2.34 6.28
N GLU A 148 1.14 3.07 5.72
CA GLU A 148 1.12 3.55 4.34
C GLU A 148 2.40 3.08 3.67
N ALA A 149 2.25 2.34 2.57
CA ALA A 149 3.38 1.89 1.75
C ALA A 149 3.44 2.75 0.50
N THR A 150 4.58 3.41 0.30
CA THR A 150 4.86 4.17 -0.92
C THR A 150 5.97 3.49 -1.69
N VAL A 151 5.76 3.27 -2.99
CA VAL A 151 6.78 2.75 -3.90
C VAL A 151 7.47 3.95 -4.55
N THR A 152 8.75 4.11 -4.28
CA THR A 152 9.59 5.16 -4.84
C THR A 152 10.39 4.57 -5.99
N GLY A 153 9.99 4.90 -7.21
CA GLY A 153 10.77 4.58 -8.40
C GLY A 153 11.64 5.75 -8.80
N ASP A 154 12.90 5.75 -8.43
CA ASP A 154 13.93 6.56 -9.12
C ASP A 154 14.56 5.74 -10.26
N ALA A 155 15.21 6.40 -11.22
CA ALA A 155 15.81 5.73 -12.37
C ALA A 155 16.98 4.80 -12.00
N ALA A 156 17.57 4.99 -10.80
CA ALA A 156 18.68 4.21 -10.31
C ALA A 156 18.25 2.85 -9.72
N HIS A 157 17.04 2.75 -9.16
CA HIS A 157 16.59 1.54 -8.45
C HIS A 157 15.34 0.88 -9.05
N ALA A 158 14.58 1.57 -9.92
CA ALA A 158 13.39 1.03 -10.58
C ALA A 158 13.54 0.96 -12.11
N ASN A 159 13.55 -0.25 -12.66
CA ASN A 159 13.57 -0.49 -14.12
C ASN A 159 12.23 -0.99 -14.67
N MET A 160 11.26 -1.29 -13.81
CA MET A 160 9.89 -1.61 -14.17
C MET A 160 8.92 -0.61 -13.56
N GLY A 161 7.81 -0.37 -14.25
CA GLY A 161 6.72 0.48 -13.78
C GLY A 161 5.36 -0.15 -14.02
N PHE A 162 4.37 0.32 -13.28
CA PHE A 162 2.97 -0.02 -13.53
C PHE A 162 2.41 0.85 -14.65
N LEU A 163 1.72 0.21 -15.58
CA LEU A 163 0.99 0.89 -16.64
C LEU A 163 -0.34 1.43 -16.08
N ALA A 164 -0.59 2.71 -16.34
CA ALA A 164 -1.89 3.33 -16.05
C ALA A 164 -2.99 2.67 -16.89
N LEU A 165 -4.18 2.52 -16.32
CA LEU A 165 -5.30 1.79 -16.96
C LEU A 165 -5.59 2.29 -18.39
N ALA A 166 -5.48 3.61 -18.61
CA ALA A 166 -5.75 4.25 -19.90
C ALA A 166 -4.82 3.78 -21.03
N VAL A 167 -3.57 3.39 -20.74
CA VAL A 167 -2.56 3.00 -21.76
C VAL A 167 -2.40 1.48 -21.90
N ARG A 168 -3.05 0.68 -21.04
CA ARG A 168 -2.89 -0.80 -21.06
C ARG A 168 -3.38 -1.43 -22.34
N GLY A 169 -4.45 -0.90 -22.94
CA GLY A 169 -4.98 -1.40 -24.21
C GLY A 169 -3.98 -1.24 -25.36
N ASP A 170 -3.25 -0.14 -25.39
CA ASP A 170 -2.24 0.13 -26.42
C ASP A 170 -1.01 -0.74 -26.22
N ALA A 171 -0.51 -0.82 -24.98
CA ALA A 171 0.60 -1.70 -24.62
C ALA A 171 0.29 -3.18 -24.96
N ALA A 172 -0.91 -3.65 -24.62
CA ALA A 172 -1.36 -5.00 -24.96
C ALA A 172 -1.37 -5.27 -26.47
N ARG A 173 -1.85 -4.30 -27.27
CA ARG A 173 -1.85 -4.42 -28.74
C ARG A 173 -0.44 -4.45 -29.30
N GLN A 174 0.47 -3.64 -28.77
CA GLN A 174 1.89 -3.63 -29.18
C GLN A 174 2.58 -4.95 -28.82
N ASN A 175 2.42 -5.44 -27.59
CA ASN A 175 2.97 -6.73 -27.16
C ASN A 175 2.45 -7.88 -28.03
N LEU A 176 1.16 -7.90 -28.33
CA LEU A 176 0.55 -8.91 -29.20
C LEU A 176 1.10 -8.83 -30.64
N ALA A 177 1.27 -7.61 -31.18
CA ALA A 177 1.83 -7.42 -32.51
C ALA A 177 3.27 -7.95 -32.59
N VAL A 178 4.11 -7.65 -31.59
CA VAL A 178 5.49 -8.14 -31.48
C VAL A 178 5.50 -9.67 -31.36
N ALA A 179 4.73 -10.24 -30.43
CA ALA A 179 4.65 -11.69 -30.26
C ALA A 179 4.22 -12.41 -31.54
N THR A 180 3.21 -11.87 -32.24
CA THR A 180 2.71 -12.43 -33.50
C THR A 180 3.73 -12.31 -34.63
N ALA A 181 4.47 -11.20 -34.72
CA ALA A 181 5.50 -11.00 -35.74
C ALA A 181 6.64 -12.01 -35.59
N TYR A 182 7.14 -12.22 -34.37
CA TYR A 182 8.19 -13.20 -34.09
C TYR A 182 7.71 -14.64 -34.27
N GLN A 183 6.45 -14.94 -33.92
CA GLN A 183 5.86 -16.26 -34.16
C GLN A 183 5.81 -16.56 -35.67
N ARG A 184 5.31 -15.63 -36.49
CA ARG A 184 5.28 -15.77 -37.95
C ARG A 184 6.67 -15.92 -38.55
N ALA A 185 7.65 -15.16 -38.05
CA ALA A 185 9.04 -15.29 -38.48
C ALA A 185 9.59 -16.69 -38.17
N ALA A 186 9.34 -17.22 -36.97
CA ALA A 186 9.75 -18.57 -36.59
C ALA A 186 9.11 -19.65 -37.47
N ASP A 187 7.81 -19.52 -37.78
CA ASP A 187 7.07 -20.47 -38.63
C ASP A 187 7.58 -20.43 -40.08
N SER A 188 7.88 -19.22 -40.60
CA SER A 188 8.46 -19.05 -41.94
C SER A 188 9.85 -19.68 -42.03
N LEU A 189 10.68 -19.53 -40.99
CA LEU A 189 12.01 -20.11 -40.94
C LEU A 189 11.96 -21.63 -40.78
N ALA A 190 11.00 -22.15 -39.99
CA ALA A 190 10.75 -23.60 -39.89
C ALA A 190 10.43 -24.21 -41.26
N THR A 191 9.61 -23.52 -42.04
CA THR A 191 9.23 -23.94 -43.39
C THR A 191 10.43 -23.96 -44.33
N LEU A 192 11.29 -22.92 -44.30
CA LEU A 192 12.51 -22.87 -45.09
C LEU A 192 13.48 -24.01 -44.72
N VAL A 193 13.74 -24.22 -43.43
CA VAL A 193 14.64 -25.29 -42.95
C VAL A 193 14.15 -26.68 -43.39
N ALA A 194 12.83 -26.92 -43.40
CA ALA A 194 12.27 -28.19 -43.85
C ALA A 194 12.32 -28.38 -45.39
N GLN A 195 12.23 -27.29 -46.16
CA GLN A 195 12.17 -27.35 -47.62
C GLN A 195 13.56 -27.42 -48.28
N CYS A 196 14.57 -26.75 -47.71
CA CYS A 196 15.89 -26.62 -48.31
C CYS A 196 16.66 -27.92 -48.60
N PRO A 197 16.49 -29.03 -47.85
CA PRO A 197 17.07 -30.32 -48.21
C PRO A 197 16.52 -30.91 -49.51
N THR A 198 15.25 -30.62 -49.84
CA THR A 198 14.58 -31.15 -51.04
C THR A 198 14.61 -30.19 -52.23
N ARG A 199 14.84 -28.89 -51.98
CA ARG A 199 14.89 -27.83 -53.00
C ARG A 199 16.06 -26.88 -52.72
N PRO A 200 17.32 -27.32 -52.93
CA PRO A 200 18.50 -26.57 -52.53
C PRO A 200 18.70 -25.24 -53.27
N ALA A 201 18.13 -25.11 -54.47
CA ALA A 201 18.21 -23.90 -55.31
C ALA A 201 17.07 -22.89 -55.05
N ALA A 202 16.15 -23.16 -54.11
CA ALA A 202 15.06 -22.23 -53.80
C ALA A 202 15.58 -20.96 -53.10
N ALA A 203 14.86 -19.85 -53.25
CA ALA A 203 15.23 -18.58 -52.63
C ALA A 203 15.33 -18.73 -51.10
N GLY A 204 16.39 -18.19 -50.50
CA GLY A 204 16.67 -18.28 -49.07
C GLY A 204 17.40 -19.56 -48.63
N CYS A 205 17.45 -20.62 -49.45
CA CYS A 205 18.09 -21.88 -49.07
C CYS A 205 19.61 -21.86 -49.07
N ALA A 206 20.24 -20.99 -49.86
CA ALA A 206 21.70 -20.84 -49.84
C ALA A 206 22.22 -20.43 -48.45
N ALA A 207 21.53 -19.49 -47.78
CA ALA A 207 21.90 -19.03 -46.44
C ALA A 207 21.61 -20.08 -45.36
N VAL A 208 20.47 -20.78 -45.46
CA VAL A 208 20.09 -21.84 -44.51
C VAL A 208 21.02 -23.05 -44.62
N ASN A 209 21.36 -23.48 -45.83
CA ASN A 209 22.24 -24.62 -46.06
C ASN A 209 23.70 -24.31 -45.72
N ALA A 210 24.12 -23.04 -45.78
CA ALA A 210 25.44 -22.62 -45.32
C ALA A 210 25.61 -22.81 -43.80
N ASN A 211 24.55 -22.56 -43.00
CA ASN A 211 24.60 -22.67 -41.54
C ASN A 211 23.26 -23.23 -40.95
N PRO A 212 23.01 -24.54 -41.08
CA PRO A 212 21.72 -25.12 -40.68
C PRO A 212 21.49 -25.08 -39.16
N ALA A 213 22.56 -25.19 -38.36
CA ALA A 213 22.49 -25.10 -36.91
C ALA A 213 22.07 -23.70 -36.44
N ASP A 214 22.62 -22.64 -37.04
CA ASP A 214 22.29 -21.26 -36.71
C ASP A 214 20.87 -20.91 -37.14
N ALA A 215 20.39 -21.40 -38.28
CA ALA A 215 19.00 -21.24 -38.71
C ALA A 215 18.03 -21.91 -37.71
N ALA A 216 18.34 -23.10 -37.22
CA ALA A 216 17.55 -23.77 -36.19
C ALA A 216 17.59 -23.04 -34.85
N ALA A 217 18.75 -22.50 -34.45
CA ALA A 217 18.91 -21.72 -33.23
C ALA A 217 18.15 -20.38 -33.29
N ALA A 218 18.20 -19.67 -34.43
CA ALA A 218 17.47 -18.43 -34.66
C ALA A 218 15.95 -18.64 -34.57
N ARG A 219 15.43 -19.76 -35.08
CA ARG A 219 14.03 -20.14 -34.91
C ARG A 219 13.65 -20.30 -33.44
N LEU A 220 14.48 -21.00 -32.67
CA LEU A 220 14.24 -21.21 -31.24
C LEU A 220 14.29 -19.89 -30.45
N LEU A 221 15.20 -18.99 -30.80
CA LEU A 221 15.29 -17.65 -30.22
C LEU A 221 14.04 -16.81 -30.53
N ALA A 222 13.56 -16.84 -31.78
CA ALA A 222 12.33 -16.13 -32.17
C ALA A 222 11.10 -16.62 -31.38
N LEU A 223 10.97 -17.94 -31.18
CA LEU A 223 9.91 -18.52 -30.35
C LEU A 223 9.99 -18.08 -28.88
N ARG A 224 11.21 -18.08 -28.31
CA ARG A 224 11.42 -17.60 -26.93
C ARG A 224 11.08 -16.12 -26.78
N PHE A 225 11.44 -15.30 -27.76
CA PHE A 225 11.11 -13.88 -27.75
C PHE A 225 9.60 -13.64 -27.86
N ALA A 226 8.92 -14.40 -28.72
CA ALA A 226 7.46 -14.34 -28.85
C ALA A 226 6.77 -14.70 -27.51
N GLN A 227 7.21 -15.77 -26.85
CA GLN A 227 6.69 -16.18 -25.53
C GLN A 227 7.01 -15.14 -24.44
N ALA A 228 8.19 -14.58 -24.45
CA ALA A 228 8.59 -13.56 -23.48
C ALA A 228 7.75 -12.27 -23.64
N ALA A 229 7.40 -11.88 -24.87
CA ALA A 229 6.51 -10.75 -25.12
C ALA A 229 5.07 -10.99 -24.60
N THR A 230 4.57 -12.23 -24.59
CA THR A 230 3.23 -12.51 -24.04
C THR A 230 3.18 -12.46 -22.52
N VAL A 231 4.30 -12.70 -21.83
CA VAL A 231 4.43 -12.57 -20.37
C VAL A 231 4.24 -11.12 -19.90
N LEU A 232 4.56 -10.14 -20.74
CA LEU A 232 4.27 -8.72 -20.48
C LEU A 232 2.78 -8.35 -20.65
N GLY A 233 1.96 -9.31 -21.09
CA GLY A 233 0.51 -9.17 -21.24
C GLY A 233 0.08 -8.78 -22.66
N THR A 234 -0.91 -9.49 -23.20
CA THR A 234 -1.50 -9.26 -24.53
C THR A 234 -2.94 -8.76 -24.48
N THR A 235 -3.48 -8.54 -23.28
CA THR A 235 -4.79 -7.95 -23.03
C THR A 235 -4.67 -6.76 -22.08
N ALA A 236 -5.64 -5.84 -22.09
CA ALA A 236 -5.63 -4.69 -21.17
C ALA A 236 -5.64 -5.08 -19.68
N SER A 237 -6.15 -6.28 -19.35
CA SER A 237 -6.14 -6.81 -17.97
C SER A 237 -4.80 -7.42 -17.57
N THR A 238 -3.98 -7.87 -18.52
CA THR A 238 -2.70 -8.55 -18.27
C THR A 238 -1.50 -7.64 -18.50
N ALA A 239 -1.60 -6.62 -19.37
CA ALA A 239 -0.58 -5.62 -19.62
C ALA A 239 -0.52 -4.58 -18.48
N VAL A 240 -0.09 -5.02 -17.30
CA VAL A 240 -0.08 -4.23 -16.06
C VAL A 240 1.26 -3.56 -15.81
N VAL A 241 2.34 -4.11 -16.38
CA VAL A 241 3.72 -3.69 -16.10
C VAL A 241 4.49 -3.51 -17.40
N ALA A 242 5.44 -2.58 -17.40
CA ALA A 242 6.33 -2.37 -18.53
C ALA A 242 7.72 -1.93 -18.05
N PRO A 243 8.77 -2.18 -18.86
CA PRO A 243 10.06 -1.54 -18.67
C PRO A 243 9.90 -0.02 -18.63
N ARG A 244 10.61 0.62 -17.70
CA ARG A 244 10.62 2.08 -17.60
C ARG A 244 11.62 2.62 -18.61
N ALA A 245 11.21 3.61 -19.41
CA ALA A 245 12.15 4.34 -20.25
C ALA A 245 13.14 5.09 -19.35
N THR A 246 14.42 4.83 -19.52
CA THR A 246 15.48 5.67 -18.96
C THR A 246 15.47 6.98 -19.75
N SER A 247 14.92 8.05 -19.16
CA SER A 247 15.04 9.41 -19.69
C SER A 247 16.44 9.96 -19.49
#